data_AF-A0A9D6E424-F1
#
_entry.id   AF-A0A9D6E424-F1
#
_cell.length_a   1.000
_cell.length_b   1.000
_cell.length_c   1.000
_cell.angle_alpha   90.00
_cell.angle_beta   90.00
_cell.angle_gamma   90.00
#
_symmetry.space_group_name_H-M   'P 1'
#
loop_
_entity.id
_entity.type
_entity.pdbx_description
1 polymer ?
#
loop_
_entity_poly.entity_id
_entity_poly.type
_entity_poly.pdbx_seq_one_letter_code
_entity_poly.pdbx_strand_id
1 'polypeptide(L)'
;MNPTKASPPQQPKADPKATTRLPGGGAKKNLNFDFKKRLPKLKKLSQKTTAHLSFIIILVVLLIYMLVVWQIRGLVTAEPSSEDESLALASTNIPKIDKDAIEQIQSLEQNSPQVRTLFTKARNNPFHE
;
A
#
# COMPACT_ATOMS: atom_id res chain seq x y z
N MET A 1 66.80 -12.56 -35.05
CA MET A 1 66.50 -12.44 -36.49
C MET A 1 65.18 -13.17 -36.77
N ASN A 2 64.15 -12.40 -37.18
CA ASN A 2 62.97 -12.70 -38.02
C ASN A 2 62.46 -14.16 -38.22
N PRO A 3 61.15 -14.35 -38.52
CA PRO A 3 59.96 -14.02 -37.72
C PRO A 3 58.97 -15.21 -37.65
N THR A 4 58.31 -15.41 -36.52
CA THR A 4 57.25 -16.43 -36.36
C THR A 4 56.00 -15.99 -37.11
N LYS A 5 55.65 -16.73 -38.18
CA LYS A 5 54.42 -16.55 -38.96
C LYS A 5 53.18 -16.71 -38.08
N ALA A 6 52.31 -15.71 -38.14
CA ALA A 6 50.95 -15.74 -37.61
C ALA A 6 50.08 -16.71 -38.42
N SER A 7 49.40 -17.62 -37.71
CA SER A 7 48.32 -18.44 -38.27
C SER A 7 46.99 -17.70 -38.14
N PRO A 8 46.11 -17.71 -39.16
CA PRO A 8 44.82 -17.02 -39.11
C PRO A 8 43.84 -17.68 -38.13
N PRO A 9 42.92 -16.89 -37.52
CA PRO A 9 41.88 -17.41 -36.65
C PRO A 9 40.85 -18.24 -37.44
N GLN A 10 40.64 -19.48 -37.00
CA GLN A 10 39.52 -20.31 -37.47
C GLN A 10 38.20 -19.70 -37.00
N GLN A 11 37.39 -19.26 -37.96
CA GLN A 11 36.01 -18.87 -37.74
C GLN A 11 35.18 -20.10 -37.31
N PRO A 12 34.45 -20.05 -36.18
CA PRO A 12 33.43 -21.04 -35.87
C PRO A 12 32.25 -20.85 -36.82
N LYS A 13 31.89 -21.93 -37.53
CA LYS A 13 30.73 -22.02 -38.41
C LYS A 13 29.47 -21.77 -37.60
N ALA A 14 28.67 -20.81 -38.04
CA ALA A 14 27.36 -20.49 -37.48
C ALA A 14 26.36 -21.60 -37.85
N ASP A 15 25.87 -22.33 -36.85
CA ASP A 15 24.72 -23.23 -36.97
C ASP A 15 23.41 -22.41 -36.99
N PRO A 16 22.58 -22.49 -38.04
CA PRO A 16 21.34 -21.74 -38.12
C PRO A 16 20.19 -22.56 -37.53
N LYS A 17 20.15 -22.76 -36.21
CA LYS A 17 18.97 -23.33 -35.51
C LYS A 17 18.75 -22.72 -34.12
N ALA A 18 18.75 -21.39 -34.05
CA ALA A 18 18.11 -20.67 -32.94
C ALA A 18 16.61 -20.53 -33.25
N THR A 19 15.82 -21.56 -32.95
CA THR A 19 14.36 -21.43 -32.82
C THR A 19 14.02 -21.36 -31.35
N THR A 20 14.00 -20.12 -30.85
CA THR A 20 13.34 -19.71 -29.61
C THR A 20 11.88 -20.16 -29.65
N ARG A 21 11.58 -21.36 -29.12
CA ARG A 21 10.22 -21.77 -28.81
C ARG A 21 9.82 -21.10 -27.49
N LEU A 22 9.18 -19.94 -27.61
CA LEU A 22 8.35 -19.36 -26.55
C LEU A 22 7.20 -20.33 -26.24
N PRO A 23 7.06 -20.87 -25.02
CA PRO A 23 5.85 -21.58 -24.65
C PRO A 23 4.73 -20.59 -24.39
N GLY A 24 3.63 -20.77 -25.13
CA GLY A 24 2.30 -20.47 -24.61
C GLY A 24 1.84 -19.02 -24.77
N GLY A 25 1.44 -18.66 -25.99
CA GLY A 25 0.52 -17.57 -26.21
C GLY A 25 -0.72 -17.75 -25.33
N GLY A 26 -1.00 -16.73 -24.51
CA GLY A 26 -2.17 -16.69 -23.65
C GLY A 26 -3.44 -16.92 -24.46
N ALA A 27 -4.11 -18.04 -24.16
CA ALA A 27 -5.45 -18.30 -24.64
C ALA A 27 -6.36 -17.18 -24.14
N LYS A 28 -6.68 -16.22 -25.01
CA LYS A 28 -7.71 -15.22 -24.78
C LYS A 28 -9.04 -15.96 -24.69
N LYS A 29 -9.44 -16.32 -23.47
CA LYS A 29 -10.76 -16.87 -23.17
C LYS A 29 -11.77 -15.75 -23.44
N ASN A 30 -12.35 -15.75 -24.63
CA ASN A 30 -13.46 -14.87 -24.98
C ASN A 30 -14.67 -15.31 -24.16
N LEU A 31 -14.85 -14.71 -22.96
CA LEU A 31 -16.05 -14.84 -22.16
C LEU A 31 -17.19 -14.09 -22.87
N ASN A 32 -17.73 -14.72 -23.91
CA ASN A 32 -18.93 -14.26 -24.58
C ASN A 32 -20.12 -14.59 -23.66
N PHE A 33 -20.27 -13.79 -22.61
CA PHE A 33 -21.42 -13.85 -21.71
C PHE A 33 -22.64 -13.38 -22.51
N ASP A 34 -23.41 -14.34 -23.02
CA ASP A 34 -24.72 -14.14 -23.67
C ASP A 34 -25.75 -13.54 -22.68
N PHE A 35 -25.58 -12.28 -22.30
CA PHE A 35 -26.46 -11.53 -21.39
C PHE A 35 -27.89 -11.49 -21.95
N LYS A 36 -28.02 -11.34 -23.27
CA LYS A 36 -29.31 -11.28 -23.96
C LYS A 36 -30.17 -12.54 -23.77
N LYS A 37 -29.54 -13.73 -23.65
CA LYS A 37 -30.26 -15.00 -23.43
C LYS A 37 -30.61 -15.25 -21.96
N ARG A 38 -29.89 -14.62 -21.01
CA ARG A 38 -30.12 -14.77 -19.56
C ARG A 38 -31.09 -13.73 -18.99
N LEU A 39 -31.23 -12.58 -19.64
CA LEU A 39 -32.19 -11.53 -19.29
C LEU A 39 -33.64 -12.01 -19.04
N PRO A 40 -34.27 -12.82 -19.92
CA PRO A 40 -35.67 -13.22 -19.71
C PRO A 40 -35.85 -14.16 -18.52
N LYS A 41 -34.82 -14.95 -18.18
CA LYS A 41 -34.83 -15.80 -16.98
C LYS A 41 -34.65 -14.98 -15.71
N LEU A 42 -33.80 -13.95 -15.74
CA LEU A 42 -33.66 -12.98 -14.66
C LEU A 42 -34.96 -12.22 -14.40
N LYS A 43 -35.69 -11.80 -15.45
CA LYS A 43 -36.96 -11.07 -15.32
C LYS A 43 -38.06 -11.90 -14.65
N LYS A 44 -38.13 -13.20 -14.92
CA LYS A 44 -39.08 -14.11 -14.25
C LYS A 44 -38.71 -14.35 -12.79
N LEU A 45 -37.42 -14.41 -12.48
CA LEU A 45 -36.94 -14.57 -11.11
C LEU A 45 -37.15 -13.27 -10.31
N SER A 46 -36.87 -12.11 -10.93
CA SER A 46 -37.00 -10.79 -10.30
C SER A 46 -38.43 -10.51 -9.85
N GLN A 47 -39.43 -10.97 -10.61
CA GLN A 47 -40.85 -10.77 -10.29
C GLN A 47 -41.32 -11.59 -9.08
N LYS A 48 -40.68 -12.73 -8.77
CA LYS A 48 -40.97 -13.51 -7.55
C LYS A 48 -40.13 -13.05 -6.35
N THR A 49 -38.94 -12.50 -6.59
CA THR A 49 -38.05 -12.05 -5.52
C THR A 49 -38.39 -10.65 -5.00
N THR A 50 -39.24 -9.87 -5.68
CA THR A 50 -39.69 -8.55 -5.21
C THR A 50 -40.41 -8.63 -3.86
N ALA A 51 -41.14 -9.71 -3.58
CA ALA A 51 -41.79 -9.93 -2.29
C ALA A 51 -40.80 -10.06 -1.13
N HIS A 52 -39.56 -10.49 -1.41
CA HIS A 52 -38.47 -10.63 -0.43
C HIS A 52 -37.34 -9.63 -0.66
N LEU A 53 -37.64 -8.51 -1.32
CA LEU A 53 -36.64 -7.51 -1.68
C LEU A 53 -35.89 -6.98 -0.45
N SER A 54 -36.59 -6.75 0.66
CA SER A 54 -35.98 -6.32 1.93
C SER A 54 -34.95 -7.32 2.44
N PHE A 55 -35.27 -8.62 2.43
CA PHE A 55 -34.35 -9.68 2.83
C PHE A 55 -33.10 -9.74 1.92
N ILE A 56 -33.30 -9.58 0.60
CA ILE A 56 -32.20 -9.56 -0.37
C ILE A 56 -31.29 -8.34 -0.12
N ILE A 57 -31.87 -7.17 0.13
CA ILE A 57 -31.09 -5.95 0.44
C ILE A 57 -30.23 -6.17 1.68
N ILE A 58 -30.81 -6.69 2.76
CA ILE A 58 -30.07 -7.00 4.01
C ILE A 58 -28.93 -7.97 3.72
N LEU A 59 -29.19 -9.03 2.95
CA LEU A 59 -28.19 -10.03 2.59
C LEU A 59 -27.05 -9.43 1.74
N VAL A 60 -27.36 -8.52 0.82
CA VAL A 60 -26.37 -7.79 0.03
C VAL A 60 -25.52 -6.87 0.91
N VAL A 61 -26.14 -6.12 1.83
CA VAL A 61 -25.40 -5.27 2.78
C VAL A 61 -24.46 -6.12 3.65
N LEU A 62 -24.93 -7.29 4.11
CA LEU A 62 -24.12 -8.22 4.89
C LEU A 62 -22.92 -8.76 4.09
N LEU A 63 -23.13 -9.10 2.82
CA LEU A 63 -22.04 -9.51 1.91
C LEU A 63 -21.02 -8.41 1.70
N ILE A 64 -21.46 -7.17 1.48
CA ILE A 64 -20.56 -6.02 1.34
C ILE A 64 -19.76 -5.82 2.63
N TYR A 65 -20.41 -5.90 3.79
CA TYR A 65 -19.73 -5.80 5.07
C TYR A 65 -18.63 -6.86 5.24
N MET A 66 -18.95 -8.13 4.94
CA MET A 66 -17.97 -9.22 4.97
C MET A 66 -16.80 -8.97 4.01
N LEU A 67 -17.07 -8.46 2.80
CA LEU A 67 -16.05 -8.13 1.81
C LEU A 67 -15.14 -7.01 2.30
N VAL A 68 -15.69 -5.95 2.89
CA VAL A 68 -14.93 -4.85 3.48
C VAL A 68 -14.05 -5.35 4.62
N VAL A 69 -14.58 -6.16 5.53
CA VAL A 69 -13.80 -6.75 6.63
C VAL A 69 -12.67 -7.63 6.09
N TRP A 70 -12.93 -8.43 5.05
CA TRP A 70 -11.91 -9.24 4.42
C TRP A 70 -10.82 -8.39 3.76
N GLN A 71 -11.19 -7.30 3.09
CA GLN A 71 -10.24 -6.36 2.50
C GLN A 71 -9.36 -5.70 3.57
N ILE A 72 -9.96 -5.29 4.70
CA ILE A 72 -9.23 -4.72 5.83
C ILE A 72 -8.24 -5.72 6.40
N ARG A 73 -8.61 -7.00 6.53
CA ARG A 73 -7.67 -8.04 7.00
C ARG A 73 -6.42 -8.12 6.12
N GLY A 74 -6.56 -8.00 4.81
CA GLY A 74 -5.42 -7.96 3.88
C GLY A 74 -4.49 -6.76 4.10
N LEU A 75 -5.04 -5.61 4.53
CA LEU A 75 -4.27 -4.41 4.85
C LEU A 75 -3.64 -4.46 6.26
N VAL A 76 -4.26 -5.15 7.21
CA VAL A 76 -3.81 -5.24 8.61
C VAL A 76 -2.77 -6.36 8.84
N THR A 77 -2.79 -7.42 8.03
CA THR A 77 -1.76 -8.48 8.08
C THR A 77 -0.56 -8.23 7.19
N ALA A 78 -0.60 -7.17 6.36
CA ALA A 78 0.61 -6.63 5.77
C ALA A 78 1.39 -5.94 6.89
N GLU A 79 2.44 -6.59 7.39
CA GLU A 79 3.46 -5.94 8.20
C GLU A 79 3.89 -4.68 7.45
N PRO A 80 3.73 -3.48 8.03
CA PRO A 80 4.05 -2.24 7.32
C PRO A 80 5.51 -2.34 6.89
N SER A 81 5.78 -2.15 5.60
CA SER A 81 7.16 -2.11 5.14
C SER A 81 7.84 -0.93 5.83
N SER A 82 9.15 -1.02 6.06
CA SER A 82 9.94 0.04 6.71
C SER A 82 9.80 1.40 5.99
N GLU A 83 9.39 1.38 4.72
CA GLU A 83 9.13 2.54 3.86
C GLU A 83 7.79 3.21 4.23
N ASP A 84 6.75 2.44 4.57
CA ASP A 84 5.43 2.95 4.98
C ASP A 84 5.44 3.55 6.39
N GLU A 85 6.28 3.02 7.29
CA GLU A 85 6.49 3.62 8.61
C GLU A 85 7.14 5.00 8.50
N SER A 86 8.09 5.17 7.57
CA SER A 86 8.74 6.45 7.33
C SER A 86 7.76 7.50 6.75
N LEU A 87 6.81 7.06 5.90
CA LEU A 87 5.75 7.91 5.37
C LEU A 87 4.69 8.25 6.44
N ALA A 88 4.34 7.30 7.32
CA ALA A 88 3.42 7.53 8.44
C ALA A 88 4.03 8.45 9.51
N LEU A 89 5.34 8.34 9.77
CA LEU A 89 6.09 9.23 10.65
C LEU A 89 6.33 10.61 10.03
N ALA A 90 6.43 10.71 8.70
CA ALA A 90 6.47 12.00 7.99
C ALA A 90 5.10 12.68 7.95
N SER A 91 4.01 11.90 7.87
CA SER A 91 2.64 12.42 7.88
C SER A 91 2.12 12.74 9.29
N THR A 92 2.66 12.10 10.31
CA THR A 92 2.49 12.51 11.70
C THR A 92 3.42 13.69 11.92
N ASN A 93 2.88 14.90 11.96
CA ASN A 93 3.64 16.12 12.21
C ASN A 93 4.11 16.11 13.68
N ILE A 94 5.12 15.30 13.99
CA ILE A 94 5.80 15.32 15.28
C ILE A 94 6.40 16.72 15.36
N PRO A 95 5.93 17.59 16.27
CA PRO A 95 6.43 18.95 16.35
C PRO A 95 7.93 18.86 16.63
N LYS A 96 8.74 19.27 15.65
CA LYS A 96 10.18 19.38 15.81
C LYS A 96 10.41 20.51 16.81
N ILE A 97 10.85 20.15 18.01
CA ILE A 97 11.19 21.13 19.04
C ILE A 97 12.33 21.98 18.49
N ASP A 98 12.11 23.28 18.43
CA ASP A 98 13.12 24.24 18.01
C ASP A 98 14.28 24.24 19.04
N LYS A 99 15.50 24.03 18.54
CA LYS A 99 16.70 23.99 19.38
C LYS A 99 17.01 25.35 19.99
N ASP A 100 16.69 26.42 19.28
CA ASP A 100 16.93 27.79 19.73
C ASP A 100 15.99 28.13 20.91
N ALA A 101 14.77 27.61 20.89
CA ALA A 101 13.83 27.73 22.00
C ALA A 101 14.30 26.99 23.25
N ILE A 102 14.92 25.80 23.10
CA ILE A 102 15.48 25.04 24.24
C ILE A 102 16.61 25.84 24.90
N GLU A 103 17.51 26.43 24.11
CA GLU A 103 18.64 27.21 24.62
C GLU A 103 18.16 28.46 25.36
N GLN A 104 17.17 29.15 24.81
CA GLN A 104 16.56 30.32 25.46
C GLN A 104 15.85 29.93 26.77
N ILE A 105 15.12 28.82 26.80
CA ILE A 105 14.44 28.33 28.01
C ILE A 105 15.46 27.96 29.09
N GLN A 106 16.55 27.27 28.73
CA GLN A 106 17.62 26.94 29.68
C GLN A 106 18.31 28.19 30.23
N SER A 107 18.60 29.17 29.36
CA SER A 107 19.17 30.45 29.77
C SER A 107 18.24 31.18 30.75
N LEU A 108 16.94 31.21 30.49
CA LEU A 108 15.97 31.87 31.37
C LEU A 108 15.79 31.13 32.71
N GLU A 109 15.83 29.80 32.72
CA GLU A 109 15.78 29.00 33.96
C GLU A 109 17.02 29.20 34.84
N GLN A 110 18.20 29.32 34.23
CA GLN A 110 19.46 29.52 34.93
C GLN A 110 19.62 30.94 35.50
N ASN A 111 19.07 31.94 34.81
CA ASN A 111 19.24 33.35 35.17
C ASN A 111 18.10 33.94 36.02
N SER A 112 16.96 33.27 36.15
CA SER A 112 15.82 33.78 36.93
C SER A 112 15.21 32.73 37.86
N PRO A 113 15.34 32.90 39.19
CA PRO A 113 14.69 32.02 40.18
C PRO A 113 13.16 32.01 40.03
N GLN A 114 12.56 33.12 39.60
CA GLN A 114 11.12 33.26 39.40
C GLN A 114 10.61 32.49 38.19
N VAL A 115 11.40 32.40 37.11
CA VAL A 115 11.05 31.59 35.93
C VAL A 115 11.14 30.10 36.25
N ARG A 116 12.14 29.70 37.05
CA ARG A 116 12.29 28.31 37.52
C ARG A 116 11.12 27.82 38.36
N THR A 117 10.55 28.67 39.23
CA THR A 117 9.37 28.31 40.03
C THR A 117 8.11 28.18 39.17
N LEU A 118 7.93 29.04 38.16
CA LEU A 118 6.83 28.93 37.20
C LEU A 118 6.92 27.63 36.39
N PHE A 119 8.10 27.27 35.87
CA PHE A 119 8.29 25.99 35.18
C PHE A 119 8.08 24.78 36.10
N THR A 120 8.56 24.85 37.35
CA THR A 120 8.34 23.78 38.33
C THR A 120 6.85 23.59 38.62
N LYS A 121 6.10 24.69 38.78
CA LYS A 121 4.65 24.65 39.00
C LYS A 121 3.90 24.13 37.78
N ALA A 122 4.26 24.59 36.59
CA ALA A 122 3.66 24.12 35.33
C ALA A 122 3.96 22.64 35.05
N ARG A 123 5.16 22.14 35.38
CA ARG A 123 5.51 20.71 35.25
C ARG A 123 4.77 19.84 36.26
N ASN A 124 4.60 20.32 37.48
CA ASN A 124 3.89 19.58 38.52
C ASN A 124 2.37 19.59 38.31
N ASN A 125 1.83 20.60 37.61
CA ASN A 125 0.40 20.70 37.34
C ASN A 125 0.09 21.44 36.02
N PRO A 126 0.19 20.76 34.86
CA PRO A 126 0.14 21.42 33.56
C PRO A 126 -1.24 21.86 33.07
N PHE A 127 -2.32 21.54 33.79
CA PHE A 127 -3.71 21.77 33.33
C PHE A 127 -4.58 22.52 34.34
N HIS A 128 -3.99 23.14 35.36
CA HIS A 128 -4.74 23.99 36.30
C HIS A 128 -4.26 25.43 36.14
N GLU A 129 -5.09 26.20 35.45
CA GLU A 129 -5.08 27.67 35.41
C GLU A 129 -5.85 28.24 36.61
#